data_AF-A0A2D9TAQ6-F1
#
_entry.id   AF-A0A2D9TAQ6-F1
#
_cell.length_a   1.000
_cell.length_b   1.000
_cell.length_c   1.000
_cell.angle_alpha   90.00
_cell.angle_beta   90.00
_cell.angle_gamma   90.00
#
_symmetry.space_group_name_H-M   'P 1'
#
loop_
_entity.id
_entity.type
_entity.pdbx_description
1 polymer ?
#
loop_
_entity_poly.entity_id
_entity_poly.type
_entity_poly.pdbx_seq_one_letter_code
_entity_poly.pdbx_strand_id
1 'polypeptide(L)'
;MEPVEDIEEALRREGALSGPVAAGVAAARANEWSIAAHLVDAELVEEDRLAELVAGAVGSMVVDLQQGELDPASVELLPEALARRHLMVPVAPDESGRRLRVAFADPLDRRAVRAVCEIAGLEIEPLVATVSDVRAAIRKVYGRDTHVMSRPEDLRPSEPPGALEGEATQRLDKRESGLPSSAPSVGTAPVHRLTDEATAEQRHEALLLALIDAGVVTRAEYIDALRRLLRR
;
A
#
# COMPACT_ATOMS: atom_id res chain seq x y z
N MET A 1 -4.76 26.56 -19.09
CA MET A 1 -4.01 25.37 -18.66
C MET A 1 -3.47 25.75 -17.30
N GLU A 2 -4.16 25.34 -16.22
CA GLU A 2 -3.73 25.70 -14.87
C GLU A 2 -2.32 25.15 -14.62
N PRO A 3 -1.46 25.88 -13.90
CA PRO A 3 -0.13 25.41 -13.56
C PRO A 3 -0.29 24.10 -12.79
N VAL A 4 0.31 23.04 -13.32
CA VAL A 4 0.18 21.72 -12.72
C VAL A 4 0.99 21.72 -11.45
N GLU A 5 0.30 21.52 -10.32
CA GLU A 5 0.89 21.50 -9.00
C GLU A 5 1.93 20.36 -8.93
N ASP A 6 3.13 20.68 -8.50
CA ASP A 6 4.20 19.73 -8.19
C ASP A 6 4.26 19.60 -6.66
N ILE A 7 4.79 18.50 -6.13
CA ILE A 7 4.91 18.30 -4.68
C ILE A 7 5.75 19.42 -4.05
N GLU A 8 6.74 19.94 -4.77
CA GLU A 8 7.53 21.11 -4.37
C GLU A 8 6.67 22.38 -4.26
N GLU A 9 5.75 22.59 -5.21
CA GLU A 9 4.86 23.74 -5.20
C GLU A 9 3.81 23.62 -4.08
N ALA A 10 3.29 22.42 -3.85
CA ALA A 10 2.38 22.16 -2.74
C ALA A 10 3.08 22.43 -1.38
N LEU A 11 4.33 21.98 -1.21
CA LEU A 11 5.15 22.28 -0.04
C LEU A 11 5.44 23.78 0.12
N ARG A 12 5.67 24.49 -0.98
CA ARG A 12 5.88 25.95 -1.00
C ARG A 12 4.61 26.70 -0.58
N ARG A 13 3.45 26.31 -1.12
CA ARG A 13 2.15 26.93 -0.84
C ARG A 13 1.77 26.83 0.63
N GLU A 14 2.06 25.70 1.28
CA GLU A 14 1.79 25.50 2.70
C GLU A 14 2.87 26.05 3.64
N GLY A 15 3.95 26.62 3.09
CA GLY A 15 5.09 27.10 3.88
C GLY A 15 5.88 25.98 4.56
N ALA A 16 5.70 24.73 4.11
CA ALA A 16 6.40 23.55 4.62
C ALA A 16 7.81 23.38 4.03
N LEU A 17 8.16 24.17 3.01
CA LEU A 17 9.47 24.19 2.36
C LEU A 17 10.55 24.87 3.24
N SER A 18 10.85 24.24 4.38
CA SER A 18 11.96 24.65 5.25
C SER A 18 13.33 24.38 4.58
N GLY A 19 14.40 25.03 5.06
CA GLY A 19 15.76 24.82 4.55
C GLY A 19 16.16 23.34 4.36
N PRO A 20 15.97 22.45 5.35
CA PRO A 20 16.29 21.03 5.18
C PRO A 20 15.36 20.31 4.19
N VAL A 21 14.06 20.64 4.16
CA VAL A 21 13.11 20.07 3.19
C VAL A 21 13.44 20.49 1.76
N ALA A 22 13.76 21.76 1.52
CA ALA A 22 14.16 22.28 0.22
C ALA A 22 15.44 21.60 -0.30
N ALA A 23 16.42 21.37 0.58
CA ALA A 23 17.62 20.61 0.25
C ALA A 23 17.29 19.15 -0.10
N GLY A 24 16.36 18.52 0.63
CA GLY A 24 15.86 17.18 0.33
C GLY A 24 15.21 17.09 -1.05
N VAL A 25 14.31 18.04 -1.39
CA VAL A 25 13.68 18.11 -2.72
C VAL A 25 14.75 18.25 -3.82
N ALA A 26 15.71 19.16 -3.64
CA ALA A 26 16.79 19.36 -4.61
C ALA A 26 17.66 18.10 -4.79
N ALA A 27 17.97 17.39 -3.70
CA ALA A 27 18.73 16.15 -3.72
C ALA A 27 17.97 15.03 -4.44
N ALA A 28 16.68 14.84 -4.14
CA ALA A 28 15.84 13.85 -4.80
C ALA A 28 15.79 14.11 -6.32
N ARG A 29 15.60 15.37 -6.73
CA ARG A 29 15.57 15.76 -8.15
C ARG A 29 16.90 15.52 -8.85
N ALA A 30 18.02 15.86 -8.21
CA ALA A 30 19.36 15.66 -8.78
C ALA A 30 19.69 14.17 -9.00
N ASN A 31 19.14 13.29 -8.18
CA ASN A 31 19.34 11.84 -8.26
C ASN A 31 18.18 11.10 -8.95
N GLU A 32 17.19 11.81 -9.47
CA GLU A 32 15.96 11.25 -10.06
C GLU A 32 15.22 10.27 -9.14
N TRP A 33 15.29 10.51 -7.83
CA TRP A 33 14.53 9.78 -6.82
C TRP A 33 13.10 10.31 -6.70
N SER A 34 12.21 9.48 -6.18
CA SER A 34 10.90 9.94 -5.73
C SER A 34 11.10 10.95 -4.59
N ILE A 35 10.58 12.17 -4.80
CA ILE A 35 10.67 13.25 -3.81
C ILE A 35 9.95 12.82 -2.53
N ALA A 36 8.73 12.30 -2.66
CA ALA A 36 7.97 11.83 -1.51
C ALA A 36 8.72 10.76 -0.70
N ALA A 37 9.26 9.75 -1.39
CA ALA A 37 10.06 8.70 -0.74
C ALA A 37 11.26 9.27 0.01
N HIS A 38 12.02 10.14 -0.65
CA HIS A 38 13.25 10.69 -0.08
C HIS A 38 12.99 11.59 1.13
N LEU A 39 11.95 12.43 1.08
CA LEU A 39 11.59 13.31 2.19
C LEU A 39 11.15 12.53 3.43
N VAL A 40 10.39 11.44 3.24
CA VAL A 40 9.97 10.55 4.33
C VAL A 40 11.16 9.74 4.86
N ASP A 41 11.95 9.13 3.97
CA ASP A 41 13.11 8.29 4.34
C ASP A 41 14.20 9.08 5.08
N ALA A 42 14.34 10.37 4.77
CA ALA A 42 15.27 11.28 5.44
C ALA A 42 14.68 11.93 6.71
N GLU A 43 13.48 11.53 7.13
CA GLU A 43 12.76 12.08 8.29
C GLU A 43 12.60 13.61 8.23
N LEU A 44 12.54 14.17 7.02
CA LEU A 44 12.40 15.61 6.79
C LEU A 44 10.94 16.05 6.88
N VAL A 45 10.01 15.15 6.57
CA VAL A 45 8.56 15.35 6.60
C VAL A 45 7.89 14.08 7.10
N GLU A 46 6.93 14.22 8.01
CA GLU A 46 6.05 13.14 8.46
C GLU A 46 5.20 12.62 7.29
N GLU A 47 5.07 11.30 7.16
CA GLU A 47 4.41 10.70 6.00
C GLU A 47 2.92 11.03 5.89
N ASP A 48 2.21 11.05 7.02
CA ASP A 48 0.78 11.41 7.07
C ASP A 48 0.57 12.84 6.60
N ARG A 49 1.41 13.76 7.09
CA ARG A 49 1.35 15.17 6.71
C ARG A 49 1.65 15.37 5.23
N LEU A 50 2.62 14.63 4.69
CA LEU A 50 2.92 14.68 3.27
C LEU A 50 1.75 14.15 2.42
N ALA A 51 1.16 13.03 2.82
CA ALA A 51 0.01 12.45 2.14
C ALA A 51 -1.20 13.39 2.15
N GLU A 52 -1.50 14.03 3.29
CA GLU A 52 -2.57 15.03 3.42
C GLU A 52 -2.35 16.24 2.50
N LEU A 53 -1.12 16.78 2.48
CA LEU A 53 -0.74 17.91 1.63
C LEU A 53 -0.93 17.58 0.14
N VAL A 54 -0.48 16.39 -0.27
CA VAL A 54 -0.59 15.94 -1.66
C VAL A 54 -2.06 15.64 -2.02
N ALA A 55 -2.82 15.03 -1.12
CA ALA A 55 -4.25 14.81 -1.30
C ALA A 55 -5.01 16.13 -1.48
N GLY A 56 -4.68 17.15 -0.68
CA GLY A 56 -5.24 18.50 -0.80
C GLY A 56 -4.91 19.18 -2.14
N ALA A 57 -3.68 18.99 -2.64
CA ALA A 57 -3.26 19.53 -3.94
C ALA A 57 -3.98 18.87 -5.13
N VAL A 58 -4.23 17.56 -5.06
CA VAL A 58 -4.91 16.81 -6.15
C VAL A 58 -6.44 16.87 -6.03
N GLY A 59 -6.97 17.26 -4.87
CA GLY A 59 -8.41 17.19 -4.58
C GLY A 59 -8.89 15.74 -4.37
N SER A 60 -8.01 14.88 -3.85
CA SER A 60 -8.29 13.48 -3.50
C SER A 60 -8.26 13.30 -1.98
N MET A 61 -8.43 12.08 -1.50
CA MET A 61 -8.33 11.73 -0.08
C MET A 61 -7.23 10.72 0.16
N VAL A 62 -6.68 10.72 1.38
CA VAL A 62 -5.72 9.69 1.80
C VAL A 62 -6.48 8.40 2.06
N VAL A 63 -6.04 7.31 1.44
CA VAL A 63 -6.62 5.98 1.58
C VAL A 63 -5.68 5.07 2.35
N ASP A 64 -6.25 4.24 3.23
CA ASP A 64 -5.53 3.19 3.97
C ASP A 64 -5.53 1.90 3.14
N LEU A 65 -4.34 1.47 2.71
CA LEU A 65 -4.16 0.25 1.90
C LEU A 65 -4.04 -1.03 2.73
N GLN A 66 -3.92 -0.94 4.07
CA GLN A 66 -3.92 -2.11 4.95
C GLN A 66 -5.32 -2.69 5.11
N GLN A 67 -6.33 -1.82 5.13
CA GLN A 67 -7.74 -2.20 5.28
C GLN A 67 -8.44 -2.51 3.96
N GLY A 68 -7.92 -1.99 2.84
CA GLY A 68 -8.47 -2.22 1.51
C GLY A 68 -8.16 -3.62 0.95
N GLU A 69 -9.13 -4.20 0.24
CA GLU A 69 -8.86 -5.34 -0.64
C GLU A 69 -8.35 -4.83 -1.99
N LEU A 70 -7.22 -5.39 -2.44
CA LEU A 70 -6.64 -5.11 -3.75
C LEU A 70 -7.11 -6.18 -4.72
N ASP A 71 -7.69 -5.76 -5.84
CA ASP A 71 -8.15 -6.66 -6.90
C ASP A 71 -6.95 -7.34 -7.58
N PRO A 72 -6.83 -8.68 -7.53
CA PRO A 72 -5.70 -9.39 -8.12
C PRO A 72 -5.56 -9.15 -9.62
N ALA A 73 -6.67 -9.03 -10.34
CA ALA A 73 -6.65 -8.78 -11.78
C ALA A 73 -6.04 -7.41 -12.10
N SER A 74 -6.29 -6.41 -11.26
CA SER A 74 -5.69 -5.08 -11.35
C SER A 74 -4.18 -5.08 -11.09
N VAL A 75 -3.72 -5.91 -10.14
CA VAL A 75 -2.29 -6.02 -9.81
C VAL A 75 -1.48 -6.58 -10.98
N GLU A 76 -2.03 -7.56 -11.71
CA GLU A 76 -1.39 -8.18 -12.88
C GLU A 76 -1.17 -7.21 -14.05
N LEU A 77 -1.96 -6.13 -14.13
CA LEU A 77 -1.82 -5.11 -15.18
C LEU A 77 -0.52 -4.32 -15.05
N LEU A 78 0.04 -4.20 -13.84
CA LEU A 78 1.23 -3.38 -13.58
C LEU A 78 2.44 -4.25 -13.22
N PRO A 79 3.57 -4.09 -13.93
CA PRO A 79 4.83 -4.72 -13.55
C PRO A 79 5.33 -4.23 -12.18
N GLU A 80 5.84 -5.14 -11.36
CA GLU A 80 6.40 -4.83 -10.04
C GLU A 80 7.48 -3.75 -10.09
N ALA A 81 8.37 -3.80 -11.09
CA ALA A 81 9.45 -2.83 -11.23
C ALA A 81 8.93 -1.39 -11.37
N LEU A 82 7.80 -1.22 -12.06
CA LEU A 82 7.16 0.08 -12.21
C LEU A 82 6.51 0.52 -10.90
N ALA A 83 5.75 -0.38 -10.27
CA ALA A 83 5.09 -0.16 -8.98
C ALA A 83 6.09 0.29 -7.89
N ARG A 84 7.25 -0.38 -7.82
CA ARG A 84 8.33 -0.04 -6.88
C ARG A 84 9.00 1.29 -7.21
N ARG A 85 9.25 1.58 -8.49
CA ARG A 85 9.96 2.80 -8.92
C ARG A 85 9.15 4.06 -8.61
N HIS A 86 7.86 4.04 -8.90
CA HIS A 86 6.99 5.20 -8.74
C HIS A 86 6.20 5.18 -7.43
N LEU A 87 6.42 4.18 -6.57
CA LEU A 87 5.67 3.95 -5.33
C LEU A 87 4.16 4.06 -5.55
N MET A 88 3.62 3.06 -6.23
CA MET A 88 2.20 2.98 -6.53
C MET A 88 1.71 1.54 -6.56
N VAL A 89 0.41 1.34 -6.35
CA VAL A 89 -0.23 0.03 -6.42
C VAL A 89 -1.65 0.13 -7.01
N PRO A 90 -2.03 -0.72 -7.98
CA PRO A 90 -3.42 -0.82 -8.43
C PRO A 90 -4.32 -1.29 -7.29
N VAL A 91 -5.47 -0.64 -7.14
CA VAL A 91 -6.46 -1.00 -6.10
C VAL A 91 -7.59 -1.82 -6.72
N ALA A 92 -8.35 -1.22 -7.62
CA ALA A 92 -9.48 -1.85 -8.30
C ALA A 92 -9.94 -0.99 -9.48
N PRO A 93 -10.65 -1.55 -10.47
CA PRO A 93 -11.38 -0.76 -11.44
C PRO A 93 -12.52 0.04 -10.77
N ASP A 94 -12.95 1.13 -11.41
CA ASP A 94 -14.20 1.79 -11.05
C ASP A 94 -15.42 0.93 -11.41
N GLU A 95 -16.60 1.35 -10.97
CA GLU A 95 -17.86 0.61 -11.21
C GLU A 95 -18.19 0.41 -12.70
N SER A 96 -17.67 1.28 -13.58
CA SER A 96 -17.85 1.22 -15.03
C SER A 96 -16.77 0.39 -15.74
N GLY A 97 -15.69 0.00 -15.05
CA GLY A 97 -14.55 -0.72 -15.61
C GLY A 97 -13.70 0.09 -16.60
N ARG A 98 -13.93 1.41 -16.71
CA ARG A 98 -13.19 2.29 -17.66
C ARG A 98 -12.00 2.98 -17.02
N ARG A 99 -12.06 3.17 -15.70
CA ARG A 99 -10.99 3.76 -14.92
C ARG A 99 -10.38 2.71 -13.99
N LEU A 100 -9.07 2.77 -13.82
CA LEU A 100 -8.34 2.00 -12.82
C LEU A 100 -8.00 2.92 -11.65
N ARG A 101 -8.46 2.58 -10.45
CA ARG A 101 -8.04 3.27 -9.23
C ARG A 101 -6.66 2.78 -8.85
N VAL A 102 -5.73 3.71 -8.72
CA VAL A 102 -4.33 3.42 -8.39
C VAL A 102 -3.93 4.31 -7.23
N ALA A 103 -3.42 3.70 -6.17
CA ALA A 103 -2.90 4.42 -5.03
C ALA A 103 -1.43 4.78 -5.27
N PHE A 104 -1.09 6.05 -5.09
CA PHE A 104 0.24 6.60 -5.28
C PHE A 104 0.73 7.22 -3.97
N ALA A 105 2.04 7.13 -3.72
CA ALA A 105 2.70 7.98 -2.74
C ALA A 105 2.84 9.42 -3.26
N ASP A 106 2.97 9.59 -4.58
CA ASP A 106 3.07 10.89 -5.25
C ASP A 106 2.27 10.91 -6.56
N PRO A 107 0.95 11.20 -6.53
CA PRO A 107 0.14 11.41 -7.72
C PRO A 107 0.49 12.67 -8.52
N LEU A 108 1.30 13.59 -8.00
CA LEU A 108 1.73 14.81 -8.71
C LEU A 108 2.85 14.51 -9.72
N ASP A 109 3.53 13.36 -9.58
CA ASP A 109 4.44 12.83 -10.61
C ASP A 109 3.66 12.38 -11.85
N ARG A 110 3.50 13.31 -12.80
CA ARG A 110 2.87 13.04 -14.10
C ARG A 110 3.55 11.92 -14.89
N ARG A 111 4.85 11.67 -14.66
CA ARG A 111 5.54 10.57 -15.35
C ARG A 111 5.03 9.23 -14.84
N ALA A 112 4.81 9.10 -13.53
CA ALA A 112 4.19 7.93 -12.91
C ALA A 112 2.77 7.70 -13.48
N VAL A 113 1.90 8.70 -13.37
CA VAL A 113 0.49 8.59 -13.81
C VAL A 113 0.40 8.24 -15.30
N ARG A 114 1.22 8.88 -16.15
CA ARG A 114 1.25 8.60 -17.59
C ARG A 114 1.76 7.19 -17.89
N ALA A 115 2.84 6.76 -17.24
CA ALA A 115 3.40 5.42 -17.46
C ALA A 115 2.39 4.32 -17.13
N VAL A 116 1.63 4.50 -16.04
CA VAL A 116 0.55 3.58 -15.66
C VAL A 116 -0.58 3.59 -16.68
N CYS A 117 -1.03 4.76 -17.12
CA CYS A 117 -2.08 4.89 -18.12
C CYS A 117 -1.71 4.17 -19.44
N GLU A 118 -0.46 4.35 -19.90
CA GLU A 118 0.04 3.70 -21.11
C GLU A 118 0.12 2.18 -20.99
N ILE A 119 0.49 1.65 -19.81
CA ILE A 119 0.63 0.20 -19.58
C ILE A 119 -0.71 -0.46 -19.32
N ALA A 120 -1.56 0.14 -18.48
CA ALA A 120 -2.87 -0.41 -18.14
C ALA A 120 -3.87 -0.27 -19.28
N GLY A 121 -3.68 0.70 -20.19
CA GLY A 121 -4.63 0.98 -21.28
C GLY A 121 -5.98 1.51 -20.79
N LEU A 122 -6.03 2.00 -19.56
CA LEU A 122 -7.22 2.52 -18.88
C LEU A 122 -6.96 3.94 -18.39
N GLU A 123 -8.02 4.71 -18.22
CA GLU A 123 -7.93 6.00 -17.53
C GLU A 123 -7.58 5.77 -16.05
N ILE A 124 -6.75 6.63 -15.47
CA ILE A 124 -6.27 6.45 -14.09
C ILE A 124 -7.00 7.40 -13.16
N GLU A 125 -7.56 6.83 -12.09
CA GLU A 125 -8.15 7.57 -10.97
C GLU A 125 -7.13 7.54 -9.81
N PRO A 126 -6.37 8.62 -9.58
CA PRO A 126 -5.32 8.63 -8.58
C PRO A 126 -5.89 8.74 -7.15
N LEU A 127 -5.52 7.80 -6.31
CA LEU A 127 -5.72 7.82 -4.86
C LEU A 127 -4.39 8.14 -4.18
N VAL A 128 -4.43 8.82 -3.04
CA VAL A 128 -3.21 9.16 -2.28
C VAL A 128 -3.07 8.19 -1.13
N ALA A 129 -1.88 7.64 -0.92
CA ALA A 129 -1.59 6.79 0.24
C ALA A 129 -0.20 7.15 0.80
N THR A 130 0.06 6.78 2.05
CA THR A 130 1.37 7.02 2.67
C THR A 130 2.46 6.19 1.98
N VAL A 131 3.71 6.65 2.08
CA VAL A 131 4.86 5.94 1.52
C VAL A 131 4.97 4.54 2.14
N SER A 132 4.75 4.41 3.45
CA SER A 132 4.78 3.13 4.14
C SER A 132 3.68 2.18 3.67
N ASP A 133 2.44 2.67 3.49
CA ASP A 133 1.32 1.85 3.04
C ASP A 133 1.52 1.31 1.64
N VAL A 134 1.96 2.15 0.71
CA VAL A 134 2.22 1.72 -0.65
C VAL A 134 3.34 0.68 -0.69
N ARG A 135 4.43 0.89 0.06
CA ARG A 135 5.53 -0.09 0.19
C ARG A 135 5.04 -1.41 0.77
N ALA A 136 4.19 -1.36 1.80
CA ALA A 136 3.60 -2.55 2.41
C ALA A 136 2.69 -3.30 1.43
N ALA A 137 1.83 -2.58 0.71
CA ALA A 137 0.96 -3.13 -0.31
C ALA A 137 1.75 -3.81 -1.44
N ILE A 138 2.78 -3.14 -1.97
CA ILE A 138 3.70 -3.70 -2.98
C ILE A 138 4.34 -5.01 -2.47
N ARG A 139 4.86 -5.03 -1.24
CA ARG A 139 5.43 -6.24 -0.64
C ARG A 139 4.39 -7.36 -0.51
N LYS A 140 3.15 -7.03 -0.15
CA LYS A 140 2.06 -8.01 0.03
C LYS A 140 1.62 -8.63 -1.30
N VAL A 141 1.49 -7.84 -2.36
CA VAL A 141 0.95 -8.32 -3.64
C VAL A 141 2.02 -8.88 -4.57
N TYR A 142 3.19 -8.25 -4.67
CA TYR A 142 4.27 -8.72 -5.55
C TYR A 142 5.29 -9.62 -4.84
N GLY A 143 5.37 -9.56 -3.51
CA GLY A 143 6.28 -10.42 -2.75
C GLY A 143 5.81 -11.87 -2.61
N ARG A 144 4.54 -12.17 -2.91
CA ARG A 144 3.96 -13.52 -2.80
C ARG A 144 4.28 -14.44 -3.98
N ASP A 145 4.61 -13.90 -5.15
CA ASP A 145 4.84 -14.68 -6.38
C ASP A 145 6.31 -14.77 -6.82
N THR A 146 7.26 -14.53 -5.91
CA THR A 146 8.68 -14.83 -6.16
C THR A 146 8.99 -16.33 -6.05
N HIS A 147 8.18 -17.18 -6.69
CA HIS A 147 8.61 -18.50 -7.13
C HIS A 147 8.25 -18.71 -8.60
N VAL A 148 8.84 -17.93 -9.50
CA VAL A 148 8.91 -18.30 -10.92
C VAL A 148 10.27 -17.92 -11.50
N MET A 149 11.07 -18.99 -11.70
CA MET A 149 12.08 -19.19 -12.73
C MET A 149 13.44 -18.49 -12.58
N SER A 150 14.34 -19.17 -11.85
CA SER A 150 15.75 -19.25 -12.25
C SER A 150 15.81 -19.62 -13.73
N ARG A 151 16.40 -18.76 -14.55
CA ARG A 151 16.73 -19.06 -15.95
C ARG A 151 17.94 -20.00 -15.95
N PRO A 152 17.84 -21.27 -16.39
CA PRO A 152 18.98 -22.18 -16.41
C PRO A 152 19.61 -22.13 -17.81
N GLU A 153 20.31 -21.05 -18.14
CA GLU A 153 21.07 -20.98 -19.39
C GLU A 153 22.39 -20.25 -19.17
N ASP A 154 23.40 -21.01 -18.75
CA ASP A 154 24.75 -20.92 -19.32
C ASP A 154 25.48 -22.24 -19.06
N LEU A 155 25.21 -23.19 -19.96
CA LEU A 155 26.11 -24.29 -20.25
C LEU A 155 27.43 -23.72 -20.79
N ARG A 156 28.52 -23.88 -20.03
CA ARG A 156 29.86 -24.04 -20.62
C ARG A 156 30.47 -25.35 -20.11
N PRO A 157 30.70 -26.35 -20.99
CA PRO A 157 31.44 -27.56 -20.64
C PRO A 157 32.95 -27.36 -20.86
N SER A 158 33.73 -28.28 -20.25
CA SER A 158 35.20 -28.55 -20.35
C SER A 158 36.13 -27.54 -19.66
N GLU A 159 37.06 -27.92 -18.77
CA GLU A 159 37.90 -29.14 -18.64
C GLU A 159 38.20 -29.57 -17.16
N PRO A 160 38.59 -30.83 -16.89
CA PRO A 160 39.20 -31.32 -15.63
C PRO A 160 40.75 -31.41 -15.78
N PRO A 161 41.55 -32.08 -14.90
CA PRO A 161 41.39 -32.54 -13.52
C PRO A 161 42.53 -32.07 -12.56
N GLY A 162 42.28 -32.09 -11.25
CA GLY A 162 43.32 -31.98 -10.21
C GLY A 162 43.08 -33.04 -9.13
N ALA A 163 43.98 -34.02 -9.07
CA ALA A 163 43.90 -35.25 -8.30
C ALA A 163 44.16 -35.07 -6.79
N LEU A 164 44.04 -36.22 -6.08
CA LEU A 164 44.45 -36.60 -4.72
C LEU A 164 43.23 -36.78 -3.79
N GLU A 165 42.65 -37.98 -3.71
CA GLU A 165 43.09 -39.19 -2.96
C GLU A 165 42.80 -39.14 -1.46
N GLY A 166 42.14 -40.21 -0.99
CA GLY A 166 42.04 -40.64 0.40
C GLY A 166 40.80 -40.13 1.14
N GLU A 167 40.03 -40.90 1.89
CA GLU A 167 40.13 -42.28 2.37
C GLU A 167 38.70 -42.68 2.81
N ALA A 168 38.33 -43.93 2.55
CA ALA A 168 37.18 -44.55 3.18
C ALA A 168 37.59 -45.09 4.57
N THR A 169 36.73 -44.94 5.58
CA THR A 169 36.38 -45.95 6.62
C THR A 169 35.58 -45.26 7.74
N GLN A 170 34.29 -45.58 7.87
CA GLN A 170 33.68 -46.58 8.76
C GLN A 170 33.30 -46.07 10.16
N ARG A 171 31.97 -46.14 10.39
CA ARG A 171 31.27 -46.74 11.55
C ARG A 171 31.30 -46.02 12.90
N LEU A 172 30.09 -45.83 13.45
CA LEU A 172 29.54 -46.29 14.75
C LEU A 172 28.15 -45.63 14.87
N ASP A 173 27.01 -46.27 14.60
CA ASP A 173 26.30 -47.31 15.37
C ASP A 173 25.93 -46.91 16.81
N LYS A 174 24.70 -46.40 16.99
CA LYS A 174 23.86 -46.54 18.21
C LYS A 174 22.43 -46.07 17.87
N ARG A 175 21.46 -46.97 17.66
CA ARG A 175 20.60 -47.62 18.68
C ARG A 175 20.04 -46.60 19.68
N GLU A 176 18.76 -46.49 20.01
CA GLU A 176 17.52 -47.22 19.72
C GLU A 176 16.40 -46.39 20.39
N SER A 177 15.15 -46.56 19.94
CA SER A 177 13.87 -46.48 20.69
C SER A 177 13.88 -45.86 22.11
N GLY A 178 13.01 -44.94 22.51
CA GLY A 178 11.56 -44.93 22.35
C GLY A 178 10.84 -44.86 23.72
N LEU A 179 9.64 -44.25 23.70
CA LEU A 179 8.53 -44.28 24.70
C LEU A 179 8.63 -43.37 25.97
N PRO A 180 7.49 -43.06 26.66
CA PRO A 180 6.18 -42.63 26.17
C PRO A 180 5.44 -41.58 27.07
N SER A 181 4.21 -41.21 26.66
CA SER A 181 3.01 -40.99 27.50
C SER A 181 2.74 -39.65 28.22
N SER A 182 1.88 -38.84 27.57
CA SER A 182 0.52 -38.43 27.99
C SER A 182 0.20 -37.65 29.30
N ALA A 183 -0.48 -36.49 29.08
CA ALA A 183 -1.54 -35.79 29.85
C ALA A 183 -1.13 -34.93 31.08
N PRO A 184 -1.91 -33.89 31.50
CA PRO A 184 -3.30 -33.53 31.15
C PRO A 184 -3.57 -32.05 30.80
N SER A 185 -4.83 -31.81 30.41
CA SER A 185 -5.51 -30.56 30.11
C SER A 185 -5.48 -29.53 31.24
N VAL A 186 -5.23 -28.26 30.91
CA VAL A 186 -5.73 -27.10 31.66
C VAL A 186 -6.40 -26.16 30.64
N GLY A 187 -7.71 -26.05 30.76
CA GLY A 187 -8.49 -25.08 30.02
C GLY A 187 -8.25 -23.68 30.59
N THR A 188 -7.91 -22.75 29.70
CA THR A 188 -8.19 -21.34 29.90
C THR A 188 -8.84 -20.86 28.61
N ALA A 189 -10.17 -20.88 28.63
CA ALA A 189 -10.97 -20.18 27.64
C ALA A 189 -10.73 -18.67 27.82
N PRO A 190 -10.38 -17.92 26.76
CA PRO A 190 -10.41 -16.47 26.82
C PRO A 190 -11.88 -16.04 26.88
N VAL A 191 -12.20 -15.34 27.96
CA VAL A 191 -13.52 -14.81 28.29
C VAL A 191 -13.75 -13.53 27.47
N HIS A 192 -14.98 -13.39 26.96
CA HIS A 192 -15.58 -12.22 26.29
C HIS A 192 -15.10 -11.88 24.87
N ARG A 193 -15.71 -12.55 23.87
CA ARG A 193 -16.12 -11.84 22.64
C ARG A 193 -17.22 -10.86 23.04
N LEU A 194 -16.92 -9.56 23.10
CA LEU A 194 -17.97 -8.57 22.87
C LEU A 194 -18.27 -8.61 21.37
N THR A 195 -19.08 -9.57 20.94
CA THR A 195 -19.88 -9.41 19.73
C THR A 195 -21.06 -8.54 20.10
N ASP A 196 -20.82 -7.25 20.32
CA ASP A 196 -21.85 -6.26 20.01
C ASP A 196 -21.54 -5.79 18.59
N GLU A 197 -21.87 -6.65 17.64
CA GLU A 197 -22.11 -6.18 16.28
C GLU A 197 -23.30 -5.22 16.38
N ALA A 198 -23.02 -3.94 16.56
CA ALA A 198 -24.05 -2.92 16.55
C ALA A 198 -24.90 -3.14 15.29
N THR A 199 -26.21 -3.31 15.48
CA THR A 199 -27.13 -3.55 14.38
C THR A 199 -27.02 -2.38 13.39
N ALA A 200 -27.40 -2.59 12.12
CA ALA A 200 -27.34 -1.52 11.13
C ALA A 200 -28.07 -0.25 11.59
N GLU A 201 -29.15 -0.41 12.36
CA GLU A 201 -29.89 0.68 13.00
C GLU A 201 -29.07 1.41 14.07
N GLN A 202 -28.37 0.69 14.94
CA GLN A 202 -27.52 1.28 15.97
C GLN A 202 -26.30 1.99 15.37
N ARG A 203 -25.71 1.44 14.31
CA ARG A 203 -24.61 2.09 13.57
C ARG A 203 -25.08 3.37 12.90
N HIS A 204 -26.27 3.35 12.31
CA HIS A 204 -26.89 4.52 11.68
C HIS A 204 -27.22 5.60 12.73
N GLU A 205 -27.76 5.20 13.88
CA GLU A 205 -28.07 6.13 14.98
C GLU A 205 -26.80 6.77 15.56
N ALA A 206 -25.75 5.97 15.78
CA ALA A 206 -24.45 6.46 16.25
C ALA A 206 -23.81 7.45 15.25
N LEU A 207 -23.89 7.15 13.95
CA LEU A 207 -23.42 8.05 12.90
C LEU A 207 -24.19 9.37 12.88
N LEU A 208 -25.51 9.33 13.00
CA LEU A 208 -26.34 10.54 13.07
C LEU A 208 -26.01 11.40 14.28
N LEU A 209 -25.80 10.79 15.45
CA LEU A 209 -25.41 11.51 16.66
C LEU A 209 -24.03 12.17 16.49
N ALA A 210 -23.06 11.45 15.92
CA ALA A 210 -21.71 11.99 15.67
C ALA A 210 -21.72 13.18 14.68
N LEU A 211 -22.54 13.12 13.63
CA LEU A 211 -22.66 14.20 12.64
C LEU A 211 -23.35 15.45 13.19
N ILE A 212 -24.28 15.27 14.13
CA ILE A 212 -24.94 16.39 14.83
C ILE A 212 -23.95 17.05 15.80
N ASP A 213 -23.19 16.27 16.56
CA ASP A 213 -22.20 16.78 17.52
C ASP A 213 -21.05 17.53 16.81
N ALA A 214 -20.63 17.03 15.65
CA ALA A 214 -19.67 17.69 14.77
C ALA A 214 -20.24 18.95 14.06
N GLY A 215 -21.54 19.23 14.21
CA GLY A 215 -22.20 20.39 13.60
C GLY A 215 -22.35 20.32 12.08
N VAL A 216 -22.12 19.15 11.48
CA VAL A 216 -22.15 18.95 10.02
C VAL A 216 -23.58 18.87 9.50
N VAL A 217 -24.51 18.32 10.29
CA VAL A 217 -25.93 18.18 9.94
C VAL A 217 -26.80 18.43 11.16
N THR A 218 -27.89 19.19 11.01
CA THR A 218 -28.88 19.34 12.07
C THR A 218 -29.99 18.28 11.98
N ARG A 219 -30.62 17.95 13.11
CA ARG A 219 -31.77 17.04 13.15
C ARG A 219 -32.91 17.47 12.21
N ALA A 220 -33.09 18.78 12.00
CA ALA A 220 -34.10 19.31 11.08
C ALA A 220 -33.78 19.01 9.61
N GLU A 221 -32.53 19.21 9.20
CA GLU A 221 -32.06 18.95 7.83
C GLU A 221 -32.12 17.46 7.48
N TYR A 222 -31.78 16.59 8.45
CA TYR A 222 -31.92 15.14 8.28
C TYR A 222 -33.38 14.72 8.04
N ILE A 223 -34.32 15.25 8.84
CA ILE A 223 -35.75 14.94 8.68
C ILE A 223 -36.27 15.42 7.32
N ASP A 224 -35.83 16.59 6.86
CA ASP A 224 -36.23 17.11 5.56
C ASP A 224 -35.60 16.34 4.38
N ALA A 225 -34.36 15.85 4.53
CA ALA A 225 -33.74 14.94 3.57
C ALA A 225 -34.51 13.60 3.49
N LEU A 226 -34.89 13.03 4.65
CA LEU A 226 -35.66 11.79 4.71
C LEU A 226 -37.07 11.96 4.10
N ARG A 227 -37.73 13.10 4.35
CA ARG A 227 -39.02 13.44 3.72
C ARG A 227 -38.93 13.58 2.21
N ARG A 228 -37.82 14.09 1.67
CA ARG A 228 -37.60 14.16 0.20
C ARG A 228 -37.40 12.76 -0.39
N LEU A 229 -36.71 11.89 0.32
CA LEU A 229 -36.37 10.55 -0.14
C LEU A 229 -37.59 9.60 -0.11
N LEU A 230 -38.49 9.77 0.87
CA LEU A 230 -39.72 8.99 1.02
C LEU A 230 -40.94 9.57 0.27
N ARG A 231 -40.82 10.75 -0.35
CA ARG A 231 -41.87 11.35 -1.21
C ARG A 231 -41.69 10.96 -2.69
N ARG A 232 -41.29 9.73 -2.96
CA ARG A 232 -41.34 9.13 -4.29
C ARG A 232 -42.50 8.16 -4.39
#